data_AF-A0A8J7TIB6-F1
#
_entry.id   AF-A0A8J7TIB6-F1
#
_cell.length_a   1.000
_cell.length_b   1.000
_cell.length_c   1.000
_cell.angle_alpha   90.00
_cell.angle_beta   90.00
_cell.angle_gamma   90.00
#
_symmetry.space_group_name_H-M   'P 1'
#
loop_
_entity.id
_entity.type
_entity.pdbx_description
1 polymer ?
#
loop_
_entity_poly.entity_id
_entity_poly.type
_entity_poly.pdbx_seq_one_letter_code
_entity_poly.pdbx_strand_id
1 'polypeptide(L)'
;MPAVVAVVLGLWIGAAVVVCGAPCEPVNIPMCRTMPWNITRMPNHLHHSTQENAILAIEQYQELVDINCSEVLRFFLCAMYAPICTLEFLHDPIKPCKSVCQRARDGCEPIMRRYNHSWPESLACDELPVYDRGVCISPEAIVTDLPEDVKWVDFSRDVMLEKPQASDCKSWNSDRCRCKKIKPTLSTYMEKKYNYVIHAKVKAVSRSGCHEITTVVEVKEALKSSQPIPRAHVPLITNSSCPCPQPLLNQEVLIMCYEWRSRLMLLEGCLVERWKDQLVKKYKRWEQRLQEQQRNPNTGSPKVNPKSTGSASSTPKKTATSKNTQRDGKPKKS
;
A
#
# COMPACT_ATOMS: atom_id res chain seq x y z
N MET A 1 -45.87 50.70 16.39
CA MET A 1 -44.51 50.17 16.60
C MET A 1 -44.52 48.69 16.25
N PRO A 2 -44.17 48.25 15.03
CA PRO A 2 -43.95 46.84 14.77
C PRO A 2 -42.49 46.48 15.04
N ALA A 3 -42.28 45.43 15.82
CA ALA A 3 -40.95 44.91 16.16
C ALA A 3 -40.37 44.14 14.97
N VAL A 4 -39.14 44.51 14.58
CA VAL A 4 -38.37 43.84 13.52
C VAL A 4 -37.67 42.62 14.13
N VAL A 5 -38.01 41.42 13.67
CA VAL A 5 -37.31 40.18 14.04
C VAL A 5 -36.16 39.97 13.07
N ALA A 6 -34.92 40.13 13.54
CA ALA A 6 -33.72 39.84 12.77
C ALA A 6 -33.38 38.35 12.85
N VAL A 7 -33.41 37.66 11.71
CA VAL A 7 -32.97 36.27 11.59
C VAL A 7 -31.46 36.27 11.29
N VAL A 8 -30.65 35.86 12.27
CA VAL A 8 -29.22 35.64 12.08
C VAL A 8 -29.00 34.21 11.59
N LEU A 9 -28.73 34.05 10.29
CA LEU A 9 -28.28 32.79 9.71
C LEU A 9 -26.79 32.58 10.05
N GLY A 10 -26.52 31.75 11.06
CA GLY A 10 -25.18 31.29 11.40
C GLY A 10 -24.63 30.35 10.33
N LEU A 11 -23.65 30.83 9.56
CA LEU A 11 -22.82 30.00 8.67
C LEU A 11 -21.92 29.10 9.51
N TRP A 12 -22.33 27.84 9.67
CA TRP A 12 -21.45 26.78 10.18
C TRP A 12 -20.44 26.38 9.09
N ILE A 13 -19.30 27.08 9.06
CA ILE A 13 -18.12 26.58 8.35
C ILE A 13 -17.46 25.56 9.27
N GLY A 14 -17.86 24.29 9.13
CA GLY A 14 -17.13 23.17 9.71
C GLY A 14 -15.78 23.06 9.02
N ALA A 15 -14.73 23.60 9.63
CA ALA A 15 -13.36 23.32 9.24
C ALA A 15 -13.08 21.84 9.54
N ALA A 16 -12.98 21.02 8.50
CA ALA A 16 -12.45 19.68 8.63
C ALA A 16 -10.98 19.80 9.03
N VAL A 17 -10.67 19.51 10.30
CA VAL A 17 -9.31 19.40 10.82
C VAL A 17 -8.66 18.20 10.15
N VAL A 18 -7.84 18.45 9.13
CA VAL A 18 -6.95 17.43 8.56
C VAL A 18 -5.82 17.22 9.56
N VAL A 19 -5.90 16.15 10.34
CA VAL A 19 -4.79 15.71 11.20
C VAL A 19 -3.72 15.10 10.30
N CYS A 20 -2.80 15.94 9.83
CA CYS A 20 -1.58 15.48 9.18
C CYS A 20 -0.68 14.92 10.29
N GLY A 21 -0.48 13.60 10.36
CA GLY A 21 0.35 13.03 11.43
C GLY A 21 1.78 13.56 11.34
N ALA A 22 2.34 13.95 12.50
CA ALA A 22 3.62 14.63 12.62
C ALA A 22 4.79 13.77 12.12
N PRO A 23 5.86 14.35 11.55
CA PRO A 23 7.05 13.60 11.12
C PRO A 23 7.62 12.72 12.25
N CYS A 24 8.36 11.67 11.90
CA CYS A 24 9.03 10.83 12.91
C CYS A 24 9.89 11.70 13.83
N GLU A 25 9.93 11.36 15.11
CA GLU A 25 10.67 12.05 16.15
C GLU A 25 11.48 11.06 16.99
N PRO A 26 12.60 11.47 17.62
CA PRO A 26 13.39 10.57 18.46
C PRO A 26 12.60 10.10 19.68
N VAL A 27 12.81 8.84 20.08
CA VAL A 27 12.23 8.27 21.31
C VAL A 27 12.82 8.97 22.53
N ASN A 28 11.99 9.68 23.29
CA ASN A 28 12.36 10.35 24.53
C ASN A 28 11.88 9.61 25.79
N ILE A 29 10.99 8.62 25.65
CA ILE A 29 10.48 7.83 26.78
C ILE A 29 11.61 7.06 27.47
N PRO A 30 11.94 7.33 28.76
CA PRO A 30 13.13 6.79 29.41
C PRO A 30 13.27 5.26 29.35
N MET A 31 12.22 4.51 29.70
CA MET A 31 12.25 3.04 29.71
C MET A 31 12.34 2.42 28.31
N CYS A 32 12.03 3.18 27.25
CA CYS A 32 12.02 2.72 25.86
C CYS A 32 13.28 3.09 25.08
N ARG A 33 14.25 3.76 25.70
CA ARG A 33 15.53 4.10 25.03
C ARG A 33 16.36 2.88 24.65
N THR A 34 16.14 1.75 25.33
CA THR A 34 16.82 0.47 25.06
C THR A 34 16.12 -0.37 24.01
N MET A 35 15.03 0.12 23.39
CA MET A 35 14.36 -0.60 22.32
C MET A 35 15.24 -0.66 21.06
N PRO A 36 15.05 -1.66 20.19
CA PRO A 36 15.80 -1.78 18.93
C PRO A 36 15.55 -0.63 17.94
N TRP A 37 14.57 0.23 18.19
CA TRP A 37 14.29 1.43 17.40
C TRP A 37 14.49 2.71 18.23
N ASN A 38 14.98 3.75 17.55
CA ASN A 38 15.30 5.05 18.16
C ASN A 38 14.38 6.19 17.73
N ILE A 39 13.46 5.94 16.78
CA ILE A 39 12.49 6.91 16.27
C ILE A 39 11.06 6.39 16.42
N THR A 40 10.17 7.28 16.83
CA THR A 40 8.74 7.05 17.05
C THR A 40 7.93 8.11 16.31
N ARG A 41 6.61 7.99 16.35
CA ARG A 41 5.67 8.99 15.83
C ARG A 41 4.42 9.03 16.68
N MET A 42 3.83 10.21 16.77
CA MET A 42 2.56 10.45 17.44
C MET A 42 1.44 10.75 16.41
N PRO A 43 0.18 10.38 16.71
CA PRO A 43 -0.27 9.74 17.95
C PRO A 43 0.14 8.27 18.06
N ASN A 44 0.32 7.78 19.29
CA ASN A 44 0.60 6.36 19.55
C ASN A 44 -0.69 5.51 19.56
N HIS A 45 -0.56 4.21 19.83
CA HIS A 45 -1.70 3.25 19.82
C HIS A 45 -2.74 3.53 20.91
N LEU A 46 -2.40 4.38 21.87
CA LEU A 46 -3.25 4.80 22.98
C LEU A 46 -3.75 6.23 22.79
N HIS A 47 -3.61 6.78 21.58
CA HIS A 47 -4.09 8.09 21.18
C HIS A 47 -3.47 9.27 21.95
N HIS A 48 -2.30 9.09 22.56
CA HIS A 48 -1.55 10.22 23.08
C HIS A 48 -1.01 11.04 21.91
N SER A 49 -1.27 12.35 21.89
CA SER A 49 -0.82 13.24 20.81
C SER A 49 0.66 13.65 20.90
N THR A 50 1.28 13.53 22.07
CA THR A 50 2.68 13.90 22.31
C THR A 50 3.39 12.87 23.19
N GLN A 51 4.72 12.78 23.09
CA GLN A 51 5.50 11.88 23.94
C GLN A 51 5.44 12.27 25.41
N GLU A 52 5.28 13.54 25.77
CA GLU A 52 5.14 13.98 27.18
C GLU A 52 3.91 13.35 27.84
N ASN A 53 2.78 13.31 27.12
CA ASN A 53 1.58 12.63 27.61
C ASN A 53 1.78 11.11 27.72
N ALA A 54 2.50 10.53 26.76
CA ALA A 54 2.84 9.11 26.79
C ALA A 54 3.79 8.76 27.96
N ILE A 55 4.75 9.64 28.29
CA ILE A 55 5.67 9.50 29.42
C ILE A 55 4.90 9.43 30.74
N LEU A 56 4.02 10.40 30.99
CA LEU A 56 3.20 10.41 32.21
C LEU A 56 2.34 9.15 32.32
N ALA A 57 1.79 8.66 31.21
CA ALA A 57 0.92 7.50 31.19
C ALA A 57 1.67 6.16 31.29
N ILE A 58 2.91 6.06 30.83
CA ILE A 58 3.70 4.82 30.89
C ILE A 58 4.47 4.68 32.20
N GLU A 59 4.80 5.78 32.89
CA GLU A 59 5.53 5.79 34.17
C GLU A 59 4.88 4.92 35.24
N GLN A 60 3.54 4.79 35.25
CA GLN A 60 2.82 3.91 36.18
C GLN A 60 3.20 2.42 36.07
N TYR A 61 3.81 1.99 34.95
CA TYR A 61 4.26 0.62 34.75
C TYR A 61 5.75 0.42 35.02
N GLN A 62 6.48 1.48 35.42
CA GLN A 62 7.92 1.42 35.66
C GLN A 62 8.27 0.34 36.70
N GLU A 63 7.57 0.32 37.83
CA GLU A 63 7.79 -0.69 38.88
C GLU A 63 7.50 -2.11 38.38
N LEU A 64 6.45 -2.28 37.57
CA LEU A 64 6.08 -3.58 37.02
C LEU A 64 7.13 -4.10 36.04
N VAL A 65 7.74 -3.20 35.25
CA VAL A 65 8.87 -3.50 34.38
C VAL A 65 10.12 -3.87 35.19
N ASP A 66 10.40 -3.15 36.27
CA ASP A 66 11.58 -3.39 37.11
C ASP A 66 11.47 -4.69 37.95
N ILE A 67 10.25 -5.10 38.32
CA ILE A 67 9.95 -6.42 38.91
C ILE A 67 10.22 -7.56 37.90
N ASN A 68 10.23 -7.26 36.60
CA ASN A 68 10.49 -8.21 35.51
C ASN A 68 9.56 -9.45 35.54
N CYS A 69 8.27 -9.23 35.74
CA CYS A 69 7.25 -10.28 35.72
C CYS A 69 7.08 -10.98 34.36
N SER A 70 7.50 -10.31 33.28
CA SER A 70 7.57 -10.87 31.93
C SER A 70 8.67 -10.17 31.15
N GLU A 71 9.55 -10.94 30.53
CA GLU A 71 10.68 -10.45 29.72
C GLU A 71 10.23 -9.57 28.55
N VAL A 72 9.01 -9.81 28.04
CA VAL A 72 8.46 -9.06 26.90
C VAL A 72 7.59 -7.85 27.31
N LEU A 73 7.43 -7.57 28.61
CA LEU A 73 6.57 -6.47 29.08
C LEU A 73 7.08 -5.11 28.58
N ARG A 74 8.38 -4.84 28.77
CA ARG A 74 9.00 -3.58 28.31
C ARG A 74 8.82 -3.40 26.81
N PHE A 75 9.08 -4.45 26.03
CA PHE A 75 8.88 -4.43 24.58
C PHE A 75 7.43 -4.09 24.22
N PHE A 76 6.47 -4.77 24.85
CA PHE A 76 5.05 -4.57 24.60
C PHE A 76 4.61 -3.14 24.92
N LEU A 77 4.96 -2.61 26.09
CA LEU A 77 4.63 -1.25 26.48
C LEU A 77 5.25 -0.24 25.51
N CYS A 78 6.53 -0.36 25.19
CA CYS A 78 7.17 0.55 24.26
C CYS A 78 6.61 0.45 22.84
N ALA A 79 6.21 -0.73 22.37
CA ALA A 79 5.52 -0.90 21.10
C ALA A 79 4.15 -0.19 21.07
N MET A 80 3.45 -0.09 22.21
CA MET A 80 2.17 0.62 22.34
C MET A 80 2.34 2.13 22.51
N TYR A 81 3.28 2.56 23.35
CA TYR A 81 3.45 3.96 23.77
C TYR A 81 4.41 4.77 22.87
N ALA A 82 5.41 4.12 22.29
CA ALA A 82 6.39 4.72 21.36
C ALA A 82 6.61 3.80 20.15
N PRO A 83 5.57 3.60 19.31
CA PRO A 83 5.65 2.66 18.20
C PRO A 83 6.74 3.06 17.19
N ILE A 84 7.38 2.05 16.59
CA ILE A 84 8.43 2.25 15.59
C ILE A 84 7.92 3.10 14.42
N CYS A 85 8.65 4.16 14.07
CA CYS A 85 8.35 4.95 12.88
C CYS A 85 8.99 4.31 11.64
N THR A 86 8.17 3.81 10.72
CA THR A 86 8.63 3.29 9.42
C THR A 86 7.85 3.94 8.28
N LEU A 87 8.50 4.07 7.11
CA LEU A 87 7.88 4.72 5.94
C LEU A 87 6.60 4.02 5.46
N GLU A 88 6.49 2.71 5.68
CA GLU A 88 5.33 1.91 5.28
C GLU A 88 4.11 2.10 6.19
N PHE A 89 4.32 2.59 7.41
CA PHE A 89 3.31 2.66 8.48
C PHE A 89 3.18 4.08 9.07
N LEU A 90 3.31 5.09 8.21
CA LEU A 90 3.24 6.50 8.62
C LEU A 90 1.85 6.91 9.13
N HIS A 91 0.77 6.35 8.58
CA HIS A 91 -0.59 6.73 8.97
C HIS A 91 -1.16 5.87 10.10
N ASP A 92 -0.71 4.62 10.20
CA ASP A 92 -1.13 3.66 11.22
C ASP A 92 0.11 2.87 11.65
N PRO A 93 0.70 3.16 12.82
CA PRO A 93 1.93 2.50 13.26
C PRO A 93 1.77 0.98 13.39
N ILE A 94 2.86 0.23 13.31
CA ILE A 94 2.78 -1.22 13.48
C ILE A 94 2.43 -1.55 14.94
N LYS A 95 1.43 -2.42 15.15
CA LYS A 95 1.04 -2.92 16.47
C LYS A 95 1.89 -4.12 16.92
N PRO A 96 2.08 -4.33 18.24
CA PRO A 96 2.67 -5.57 18.73
C PRO A 96 1.76 -6.77 18.41
N CYS A 97 2.36 -7.94 18.22
CA CYS A 97 1.60 -9.16 17.98
C CYS A 97 0.77 -9.55 19.21
N LYS A 98 -0.42 -10.14 18.98
CA LYS A 98 -1.31 -10.64 20.04
C LYS A 98 -0.60 -11.58 21.02
N SER A 99 0.27 -12.46 20.52
CA SER A 99 1.07 -13.39 21.34
C SER A 99 2.03 -12.69 22.31
N VAL A 100 2.57 -11.53 21.95
CA VAL A 100 3.45 -10.73 22.81
C VAL A 100 2.65 -10.11 23.96
N CYS A 101 1.49 -9.54 23.64
CA CYS A 101 0.57 -9.00 24.66
C CYS A 101 0.12 -10.08 25.63
N GLN A 102 -0.27 -11.25 25.14
CA GLN A 102 -0.72 -12.36 25.99
C GLN A 102 0.37 -12.78 26.97
N ARG A 103 1.62 -12.98 26.51
CA ARG A 103 2.75 -13.29 27.40
C ARG A 103 2.99 -12.19 28.45
N ALA A 104 2.97 -10.92 28.04
CA ALA A 104 3.13 -9.79 28.97
C ALA A 104 2.02 -9.77 30.04
N ARG A 105 0.76 -9.93 29.62
CA ARG A 105 -0.39 -9.98 30.52
C ARG A 105 -0.32 -11.19 31.45
N ASP A 106 -0.10 -12.38 30.92
CA ASP A 106 -0.16 -13.62 31.70
C ASP A 106 0.94 -13.66 32.77
N GLY A 107 2.11 -13.06 32.52
CA GLY A 107 3.17 -12.91 33.53
C GLY A 107 2.89 -11.82 34.58
N CYS A 108 2.28 -10.70 34.19
CA CYS A 108 2.23 -9.50 35.03
C CYS A 108 0.87 -9.21 35.67
N GLU A 109 -0.23 -9.63 35.04
CA GLU A 109 -1.59 -9.47 35.58
C GLU A 109 -1.76 -10.11 36.98
N PRO A 110 -1.20 -11.31 37.29
CA PRO A 110 -1.30 -11.88 38.63
C PRO A 110 -0.70 -10.96 39.72
N ILE A 111 0.36 -10.22 39.40
CA ILE A 111 0.98 -9.25 40.31
C ILE A 111 0.07 -8.04 40.48
N MET A 112 -0.46 -7.49 39.38
CA MET A 112 -1.40 -6.37 39.43
C MET A 112 -2.61 -6.69 40.31
N ARG A 113 -3.19 -7.89 40.15
CA ARG A 113 -4.36 -8.32 40.94
C ARG A 113 -4.08 -8.41 42.43
N ARG A 114 -2.84 -8.72 42.85
CA ARG A 114 -2.45 -8.73 44.27
C ARG A 114 -2.55 -7.34 44.90
N TYR A 115 -2.37 -6.29 44.11
CA TYR A 115 -2.50 -4.90 44.52
C TYR A 115 -3.86 -4.29 44.11
N ASN A 116 -4.89 -5.12 43.88
CA ASN A 116 -6.23 -4.70 43.44
C ASN A 116 -6.26 -3.91 42.11
N HIS A 117 -5.28 -4.12 41.24
CA HIS A 117 -5.28 -3.61 39.88
C HIS A 117 -5.61 -4.73 38.87
N SER A 118 -6.26 -4.37 37.77
CA SER A 118 -6.54 -5.28 36.67
C SER A 118 -5.75 -4.87 35.43
N TRP A 119 -5.56 -5.81 34.51
CA TRP A 119 -4.96 -5.48 33.21
C TRP A 119 -5.86 -4.48 32.48
N PRO A 120 -5.34 -3.32 32.05
CA PRO A 120 -6.16 -2.23 31.55
C PRO A 120 -6.77 -2.57 30.18
N GLU A 121 -8.00 -2.11 29.95
CA GLU A 121 -8.73 -2.34 28.70
C GLU A 121 -8.02 -1.74 27.49
N SER A 122 -7.33 -0.61 27.67
CA SER A 122 -6.53 0.03 26.62
C SER A 122 -5.32 -0.80 26.17
N LEU A 123 -4.92 -1.81 26.93
CA LEU A 123 -3.88 -2.79 26.58
C LEU A 123 -4.48 -4.18 26.33
N ALA A 124 -5.78 -4.30 26.09
CA ALA A 124 -6.43 -5.58 25.82
C ALA A 124 -5.83 -6.25 24.59
N CYS A 125 -5.52 -7.54 24.71
CA CYS A 125 -4.86 -8.29 23.64
C CYS A 125 -5.78 -8.68 22.49
N ASP A 126 -7.10 -8.52 22.64
CA ASP A 126 -8.06 -9.10 21.69
C ASP A 126 -8.12 -8.37 20.35
N GLU A 127 -7.85 -7.08 20.35
CA GLU A 127 -7.83 -6.23 19.15
C GLU A 127 -6.46 -6.21 18.45
N LEU A 128 -5.47 -6.94 18.98
CA LEU A 128 -4.14 -7.00 18.39
C LEU A 128 -4.06 -8.05 17.26
N PRO A 129 -3.27 -7.77 16.21
CA PRO A 129 -3.10 -8.68 15.09
C PRO A 129 -2.41 -9.99 15.48
N VAL A 130 -2.81 -11.08 14.82
CA VAL A 130 -2.12 -12.37 14.85
C VAL A 130 -1.10 -12.42 13.71
N TYR A 131 0.11 -12.91 13.99
CA TYR A 131 1.24 -12.93 13.04
C TYR A 131 0.89 -13.55 11.68
N ASP A 132 0.12 -14.64 11.65
CA ASP A 132 -0.26 -15.33 10.41
C ASP A 132 -1.34 -14.61 9.58
N ARG A 133 -1.97 -13.56 10.13
CA ARG A 133 -3.13 -12.87 9.52
C ARG A 133 -2.92 -11.37 9.31
N GLY A 134 -1.80 -10.81 9.77
CA GLY A 134 -1.51 -9.38 9.68
C GLY A 134 -0.04 -9.07 9.96
N VAL A 135 0.37 -7.82 9.76
CA VAL A 135 1.72 -7.36 10.07
C VAL A 135 1.78 -6.89 11.53
N CYS A 136 2.67 -7.47 12.32
CA CYS A 136 2.86 -7.12 13.73
C CYS A 136 4.30 -7.38 14.18
N ILE A 137 4.72 -6.77 15.28
CA ILE A 137 6.09 -6.90 15.81
C ILE A 137 6.20 -7.80 17.03
N SER A 138 7.32 -8.52 17.12
CA SER A 138 7.70 -9.39 18.25
C SER A 138 9.19 -9.24 18.59
N PRO A 139 9.58 -9.44 19.86
CA PRO A 139 10.97 -9.29 20.28
C PRO A 139 11.90 -10.36 19.70
N GLU A 140 11.40 -11.57 19.39
CA GLU A 140 12.18 -12.69 18.84
C GLU A 140 12.68 -12.44 17.41
N ALA A 141 12.13 -11.42 16.72
CA ALA A 141 12.65 -10.97 15.44
C ALA A 141 13.95 -10.14 15.56
N ILE A 142 14.37 -9.81 16.79
CA ILE A 142 15.63 -9.14 17.09
C ILE A 142 16.57 -10.20 17.69
N VAL A 143 17.59 -10.60 16.92
CA VAL A 143 18.62 -11.55 17.39
C VAL A 143 19.43 -10.88 18.51
N THR A 144 19.09 -11.20 19.76
CA THR A 144 19.97 -11.01 20.91
C THR A 144 20.16 -12.38 21.51
N ASP A 145 21.24 -13.06 21.10
CA ASP A 145 22.00 -14.02 21.88
C ASP A 145 23.19 -14.50 21.03
N LEU A 146 24.34 -13.85 21.21
CA LEU A 146 25.63 -14.48 20.95
C LEU A 146 26.36 -14.55 22.29
N PRO A 147 26.72 -15.75 22.78
CA PRO A 147 27.53 -15.88 23.99
C PRO A 147 28.94 -15.33 23.75
N GLU A 148 29.53 -14.76 24.79
CA GLU A 148 30.79 -13.98 24.77
C GLU A 148 32.06 -14.77 24.38
N ASP A 149 31.95 -16.07 24.10
CA ASP A 149 33.10 -16.97 24.04
C ASP A 149 33.40 -17.57 22.65
N VAL A 150 32.60 -17.27 21.63
CA VAL A 150 32.86 -17.83 20.29
C VAL A 150 33.91 -16.98 19.57
N LYS A 151 35.19 -17.40 19.71
CA LYS A 151 36.28 -16.96 18.85
C LYS A 151 35.86 -17.09 17.38
N TRP A 152 35.86 -15.96 16.68
CA TRP A 152 35.62 -15.85 15.24
C TRP A 152 36.46 -16.89 14.49
N VAL A 153 35.82 -17.96 14.03
CA VAL A 153 36.37 -18.75 12.93
C VAL A 153 36.01 -17.97 11.67
N ASP A 154 37.04 -17.35 11.10
CA ASP A 154 36.95 -16.62 9.85
C ASP A 154 36.63 -17.59 8.70
N PHE A 155 35.36 -17.63 8.30
CA PHE A 155 34.90 -18.36 7.10
C PHE A 155 35.07 -17.54 5.81
N SER A 156 35.81 -16.43 5.82
CA SER A 156 36.05 -15.61 4.60
C SER A 156 37.05 -16.23 3.61
N ARG A 157 37.34 -17.53 3.71
CA ARG A 157 38.04 -18.28 2.67
C ARG A 157 37.17 -19.43 2.19
N ASP A 158 36.60 -19.17 1.01
CA ASP A 158 36.06 -20.13 0.05
C ASP A 158 34.66 -20.72 0.34
N VAL A 159 33.63 -19.88 0.46
CA VAL A 159 32.36 -20.02 -0.29
C VAL A 159 31.66 -18.65 -0.32
N MET A 160 31.61 -18.02 -1.50
CA MET A 160 30.80 -16.84 -1.76
C MET A 160 29.31 -17.23 -1.76
N LEU A 161 28.55 -16.78 -0.77
CA LEU A 161 27.17 -16.36 -1.01
C LEU A 161 27.08 -14.89 -0.58
N GLU A 162 27.38 -14.00 -1.53
CA GLU A 162 27.23 -12.56 -1.35
C GLU A 162 25.82 -12.22 -0.89
N LYS A 163 25.74 -11.48 0.22
CA LYS A 163 24.69 -10.48 0.42
C LYS A 163 24.64 -9.66 -0.87
N PRO A 164 23.51 -9.51 -1.60
CA PRO A 164 23.52 -8.74 -2.82
C PRO A 164 23.88 -7.31 -2.46
N GLN A 165 25.14 -6.98 -2.72
CA GLN A 165 25.67 -5.65 -2.63
C GLN A 165 24.93 -4.86 -3.70
N ALA A 166 24.43 -3.66 -3.37
CA ALA A 166 23.72 -2.80 -4.31
C ALA A 166 24.55 -2.42 -5.56
N SER A 167 25.81 -2.87 -5.63
CA SER A 167 26.77 -2.74 -6.74
C SER A 167 26.62 -3.74 -7.89
N ASP A 168 25.88 -4.85 -7.74
CA ASP A 168 25.69 -5.84 -8.83
C ASP A 168 24.33 -5.76 -9.55
N CYS A 169 23.55 -4.75 -9.25
CA CYS A 169 22.54 -4.29 -10.19
C CYS A 169 23.31 -3.60 -11.34
N LYS A 170 23.74 -4.38 -12.36
CA LYS A 170 24.43 -3.89 -13.58
C LYS A 170 23.89 -2.52 -13.95
N SER A 171 24.81 -1.56 -14.03
CA SER A 171 24.64 -0.23 -14.62
C SER A 171 23.43 -0.13 -15.54
N TRP A 172 22.55 0.80 -15.16
CA TRP A 172 21.40 1.30 -15.89
C TRP A 172 21.50 1.14 -17.41
N ASN A 173 20.48 0.51 -17.99
CA ASN A 173 19.89 1.07 -19.19
C ASN A 173 18.39 1.07 -18.99
N SER A 174 17.86 2.20 -18.50
CA SER A 174 16.42 2.53 -18.55
C SER A 174 15.85 2.30 -19.96
N ASP A 175 16.72 2.39 -20.99
CA ASP A 175 16.46 2.12 -22.40
C ASP A 175 16.19 0.64 -22.77
N ARG A 176 16.42 -0.31 -21.85
CA ARG A 176 16.06 -1.74 -22.05
C ARG A 176 14.68 -2.11 -21.51
N CYS A 177 14.06 -1.27 -20.68
CA CYS A 177 12.70 -1.52 -20.18
C CYS A 177 11.69 -1.22 -21.29
N ARG A 178 11.17 -2.26 -21.94
CA ARG A 178 10.13 -2.14 -22.98
C ARG A 178 8.74 -2.12 -22.35
N CYS A 179 8.37 -0.98 -21.76
CA CYS A 179 7.03 -0.82 -21.22
C CYS A 179 5.99 -0.74 -22.36
N LYS A 180 4.90 -1.50 -22.27
CA LYS A 180 3.79 -1.38 -23.21
C LYS A 180 3.07 -0.05 -22.96
N LYS A 181 3.05 0.83 -23.97
CA LYS A 181 2.29 2.07 -23.89
C LYS A 181 0.79 1.77 -24.03
N ILE A 182 0.06 1.99 -22.95
CA ILE A 182 -1.39 1.80 -22.92
C ILE A 182 -2.06 3.10 -23.38
N LYS A 183 -2.88 3.04 -24.44
CA LYS A 183 -3.60 4.21 -24.92
C LYS A 183 -4.78 4.55 -23.99
N PRO A 184 -4.97 5.83 -23.62
CA PRO A 184 -6.13 6.27 -22.86
C PRO A 184 -7.38 6.27 -23.72
N THR A 185 -8.04 5.12 -23.82
CA THR A 185 -9.33 4.96 -24.51
C THR A 185 -10.40 4.48 -23.54
N LEU A 186 -11.68 4.72 -23.88
CA LEU A 186 -12.80 4.25 -23.08
C LEU A 186 -12.77 2.71 -22.92
N SER A 187 -12.45 1.98 -24.00
CA SER A 187 -12.34 0.51 -23.96
C SER A 187 -11.29 0.06 -22.95
N THR A 188 -10.10 0.67 -22.98
CA THR A 188 -9.02 0.38 -22.04
C THR A 188 -9.49 0.61 -20.60
N TYR A 189 -10.14 1.75 -20.34
CA TYR A 189 -10.60 2.11 -19.01
C TYR A 189 -11.63 1.13 -18.45
N MET A 190 -12.59 0.72 -19.29
CA MET A 190 -13.63 -0.25 -18.93
C MET A 190 -13.08 -1.66 -18.72
N GLU A 191 -12.12 -2.08 -19.54
CA GLU A 191 -11.47 -3.39 -19.44
C GLU A 191 -10.60 -3.50 -18.19
N LYS A 192 -9.79 -2.47 -17.91
CA LYS A 192 -8.74 -2.50 -16.89
C LYS A 192 -9.22 -2.25 -15.47
N LYS A 193 -10.39 -1.65 -15.25
CA LYS A 193 -11.03 -1.46 -13.93
C LYS A 193 -10.07 -0.95 -12.84
N TYR A 194 -9.45 0.21 -13.06
CA TYR A 194 -8.50 0.82 -12.11
C TYR A 194 -9.16 1.17 -10.76
N ASN A 195 -8.43 0.94 -9.66
CA ASN A 195 -8.88 1.27 -8.30
C ASN A 195 -8.78 2.77 -8.01
N TYR A 196 -7.71 3.41 -8.48
CA TYR A 196 -7.48 4.83 -8.26
C TYR A 196 -7.08 5.58 -9.53
N VAL A 197 -7.44 6.86 -9.55
CA VAL A 197 -7.10 7.83 -10.59
C VAL A 197 -6.69 9.13 -9.92
N ILE A 198 -5.44 9.53 -10.11
CA ILE A 198 -4.86 10.72 -9.47
C ILE A 198 -4.19 11.65 -10.47
N HIS A 199 -4.31 12.95 -10.22
CA HIS A 199 -3.46 14.00 -10.76
C HIS A 199 -2.29 14.19 -9.80
N ALA A 200 -1.08 13.91 -10.27
CA ALA A 200 0.11 14.04 -9.43
C ALA A 200 1.31 14.57 -10.21
N LYS A 201 2.25 15.15 -9.47
CA LYS A 201 3.56 15.55 -9.99
C LYS A 201 4.61 14.56 -9.51
N VAL A 202 5.36 13.95 -10.43
CA VAL A 202 6.45 13.03 -10.07
C VAL A 202 7.59 13.83 -9.44
N LYS A 203 7.99 13.49 -8.21
CA LYS A 203 9.05 14.20 -7.47
C LYS A 203 10.36 13.44 -7.45
N ALA A 204 10.31 12.15 -7.16
CA ALA A 204 11.48 11.32 -7.02
C ALA A 204 11.17 9.88 -7.40
N VAL A 205 12.19 9.17 -7.86
CA VAL A 205 12.14 7.73 -8.10
C VAL A 205 13.34 7.15 -7.38
N SER A 206 13.09 6.45 -6.28
CA SER A 206 14.12 5.78 -5.50
C SER A 206 13.98 4.27 -5.68
N ARG A 207 15.09 3.56 -5.53
CA ARG A 207 15.12 2.11 -5.65
C ARG A 207 15.48 1.49 -4.29
N SER A 208 14.57 0.67 -3.77
CA SER A 208 14.74 -0.11 -2.55
C SER A 208 15.18 -1.54 -2.94
N GLY A 209 16.48 -1.74 -3.20
CA GLY A 209 17.03 -3.05 -3.59
C GLY A 209 16.89 -3.41 -5.08
N CYS A 210 17.07 -4.67 -5.47
CA CYS A 210 17.04 -5.05 -6.90
C CYS A 210 15.62 -5.40 -7.44
N HIS A 211 14.60 -5.49 -6.60
CA HIS A 211 13.24 -5.91 -6.99
C HIS A 211 12.14 -4.88 -6.69
N GLU A 212 12.47 -3.74 -6.09
CA GLU A 212 11.47 -2.74 -5.73
C GLU A 212 11.90 -1.33 -6.12
N ILE A 213 10.97 -0.59 -6.73
CA ILE A 213 11.14 0.82 -7.06
C ILE A 213 9.99 1.60 -6.43
N THR A 214 10.34 2.67 -5.72
CA THR A 214 9.40 3.60 -5.11
C THR A 214 9.39 4.90 -5.90
N THR A 215 8.24 5.25 -6.49
CA THR A 215 8.03 6.54 -7.16
C THR A 215 7.26 7.45 -6.23
N VAL A 216 7.91 8.50 -5.73
CA VAL A 216 7.27 9.51 -4.89
C VAL A 216 6.59 10.54 -5.77
N VAL A 217 5.27 10.70 -5.59
CA VAL A 217 4.47 11.68 -6.31
C VAL A 217 3.83 12.66 -5.33
N GLU A 218 3.74 13.92 -5.73
CA GLU A 218 2.97 14.94 -5.04
C GLU A 218 1.55 14.96 -5.63
N VAL A 219 0.58 14.49 -4.85
CA VAL A 219 -0.82 14.39 -5.29
C VAL A 219 -1.50 15.75 -5.22
N LYS A 220 -2.00 16.24 -6.35
CA LYS A 220 -2.77 17.48 -6.45
C LYS A 220 -4.26 17.23 -6.27
N GLU A 221 -4.79 16.25 -6.98
CA GLU A 221 -6.21 15.90 -6.98
C GLU A 221 -6.39 14.38 -7.13
N ALA A 222 -7.28 13.79 -6.35
CA ALA A 222 -7.74 12.41 -6.54
C ALA A 222 -9.10 12.44 -7.24
N LEU A 223 -9.16 11.91 -8.47
CA LEU A 223 -10.38 11.87 -9.27
C LEU A 223 -11.22 10.63 -8.98
N LYS A 224 -10.59 9.54 -8.54
CA LYS A 224 -11.20 8.31 -8.08
C LYS A 224 -10.25 7.59 -7.14
N SER A 225 -10.79 7.04 -6.06
CA SER A 225 -10.04 6.22 -5.13
C SER A 225 -11.01 5.44 -4.24
N SER A 226 -10.60 4.28 -3.78
CA SER A 226 -11.34 3.50 -2.77
C SER A 226 -11.22 4.12 -1.38
N GLN A 227 -10.10 4.77 -1.07
CA GLN A 227 -9.84 5.48 0.19
C GLN A 227 -9.39 6.93 -0.08
N PRO A 228 -9.59 7.89 0.84
CA PRO A 228 -9.15 9.27 0.62
C PRO A 228 -7.63 9.34 0.50
N ILE A 229 -7.12 9.65 -0.70
CA ILE A 229 -5.68 9.84 -0.93
C ILE A 229 -5.31 11.25 -0.47
N PRO A 230 -4.37 11.41 0.48
CA PRO A 230 -3.97 12.73 0.96
C PRO A 230 -3.31 13.55 -0.16
N ARG A 231 -3.56 14.87 -0.17
CA ARG A 231 -2.86 15.82 -1.06
C ARG A 231 -1.45 16.10 -0.55
N ALA A 232 -0.62 15.06 -0.56
CA ALA A 232 0.73 15.05 0.00
C ALA A 232 1.68 14.26 -0.90
N HIS A 233 2.89 14.03 -0.40
CA HIS A 233 3.84 13.11 -1.01
C HIS A 233 3.38 11.68 -0.74
N VAL A 234 3.05 10.94 -1.79
CA VAL A 234 2.57 9.57 -1.72
C VAL A 234 3.55 8.65 -2.46
N PRO A 235 4.04 7.58 -1.83
CA PRO A 235 4.88 6.59 -2.49
C PRO A 235 4.02 5.65 -3.34
N LEU A 236 4.40 5.47 -4.61
CA LEU A 236 3.85 4.46 -5.50
C LEU A 236 4.86 3.33 -5.66
N ILE A 237 4.47 2.10 -5.31
CA ILE A 237 5.39 0.96 -5.24
C ILE A 237 5.34 0.12 -6.52
N THR A 238 6.50 -0.20 -7.07
CA THR A 238 6.67 -1.10 -8.22
C THR A 238 7.45 -2.33 -7.76
N ASN A 239 6.81 -3.50 -7.78
CA ASN A 239 7.47 -4.80 -7.59
C ASN A 239 8.12 -5.26 -8.91
N SER A 240 9.08 -4.49 -9.41
CA SER A 240 9.95 -4.95 -10.48
C SER A 240 11.20 -4.11 -10.54
N SER A 241 12.22 -4.64 -11.21
CA SER A 241 13.45 -3.92 -11.49
C SER A 241 13.32 -2.84 -12.56
N CYS A 242 12.18 -2.76 -13.27
CA CYS A 242 11.92 -1.78 -14.32
C CYS A 242 10.80 -0.80 -13.89
N PRO A 243 11.02 0.52 -13.90
CA PRO A 243 9.96 1.47 -13.63
C PRO A 243 9.05 1.57 -14.84
N CYS A 244 8.01 0.72 -14.89
CA CYS A 244 7.00 0.73 -15.95
C CYS A 244 5.62 1.10 -15.37
N PRO A 245 4.94 2.13 -15.88
CA PRO A 245 5.39 3.07 -16.93
C PRO A 245 6.48 4.03 -16.44
N GLN A 246 7.41 4.42 -17.32
CA GLN A 246 8.54 5.29 -16.97
C GLN A 246 8.05 6.64 -16.43
N PRO A 247 8.27 6.94 -15.14
CA PRO A 247 7.81 8.18 -14.54
C PRO A 247 8.73 9.33 -14.97
N LEU A 248 8.16 10.36 -15.58
CA LEU A 248 8.91 11.53 -16.03
C LEU A 248 9.03 12.52 -14.87
N LEU A 249 10.26 12.68 -14.36
CA LEU A 249 10.56 13.52 -13.21
C LEU A 249 10.08 14.96 -13.43
N ASN A 250 9.50 15.56 -12.38
CA ASN A 250 8.95 16.91 -12.35
C ASN A 250 7.82 17.20 -13.34
N GLN A 251 7.22 16.18 -13.96
CA GLN A 251 6.06 16.35 -14.84
C GLN A 251 4.75 16.07 -14.12
N GLU A 252 3.73 16.82 -14.53
CA GLU A 252 2.35 16.57 -14.13
C GLU A 252 1.77 15.46 -14.98
N VAL A 253 1.25 14.44 -14.30
CA VAL A 253 0.75 13.23 -14.92
C VAL A 253 -0.61 12.86 -14.34
N LEU A 254 -1.41 12.22 -15.18
CA LEU A 254 -2.60 11.48 -14.80
C LEU A 254 -2.20 10.01 -14.65
N ILE A 255 -2.39 9.47 -13.45
CA ILE A 255 -2.06 8.08 -13.12
C ILE A 255 -3.35 7.32 -12.83
N MET A 256 -3.57 6.21 -13.54
CA MET A 256 -4.65 5.25 -13.27
C MET A 256 -4.03 3.90 -12.97
N CYS A 257 -4.27 3.36 -11.78
CA CYS A 257 -3.62 2.11 -11.37
C CYS A 257 -4.40 1.39 -10.25
N TYR A 258 -3.73 0.45 -9.61
CA TYR A 258 -4.31 -0.54 -8.70
C TYR A 258 -3.80 -0.35 -7.28
N GLU A 259 -4.66 -0.65 -6.33
CA GLU A 259 -4.34 -0.63 -4.91
C GLU A 259 -4.16 -2.07 -4.42
N TRP A 260 -3.16 -2.32 -3.56
CA TRP A 260 -2.95 -3.61 -2.94
C TRP A 260 -2.67 -3.45 -1.44
N ARG A 261 -3.52 -4.04 -0.58
CA ARG A 261 -3.40 -3.95 0.89
C ARG A 261 -3.19 -2.50 1.39
N SER A 262 -3.97 -1.56 0.86
CA SER A 262 -3.86 -0.11 1.19
C SER A 262 -2.56 0.58 0.75
N ARG A 263 -1.76 -0.07 -0.11
CA ARG A 263 -0.62 0.55 -0.80
C ARG A 263 -0.99 0.87 -2.25
N LEU A 264 -0.65 2.07 -2.70
CA LEU A 264 -0.80 2.44 -4.11
C LEU A 264 0.35 1.83 -4.91
N MET A 265 0.03 0.98 -5.87
CA MET A 265 1.03 0.31 -6.69
C MET A 265 1.21 1.07 -8.01
N LEU A 266 2.38 0.97 -8.64
CA LEU A 266 2.62 1.38 -10.02
C LEU A 266 3.09 0.16 -10.81
N LEU A 267 2.18 -0.46 -11.55
CA LEU A 267 2.42 -1.73 -12.26
C LEU A 267 2.45 -1.52 -13.78
N GLU A 268 2.98 -2.50 -14.53
CA GLU A 268 3.06 -2.43 -16.01
C GLU A 268 1.69 -2.23 -16.70
N GLY A 269 0.59 -2.65 -16.04
CA GLY A 269 -0.79 -2.47 -16.52
C GLY A 269 -1.38 -1.06 -16.29
N CYS A 270 -0.62 -0.16 -15.68
CA CYS A 270 -1.09 1.14 -15.26
C CYS A 270 -0.94 2.19 -16.36
N LEU A 271 -1.86 3.15 -16.35
CA LEU A 271 -1.87 4.23 -17.31
C LEU A 271 -1.23 5.46 -16.69
N VAL A 272 -0.11 5.88 -17.24
CA VAL A 272 0.57 7.12 -16.89
C VAL A 272 0.65 7.97 -18.13
N GLU A 273 -0.08 9.07 -18.15
CA GLU A 273 -0.11 10.01 -19.27
C GLU A 273 0.18 11.42 -18.79
N ARG A 274 0.77 12.24 -19.66
CA ARG A 274 0.99 13.65 -19.32
C ARG A 274 -0.35 14.34 -19.08
N TRP A 275 -0.40 15.16 -18.03
CA TRP A 275 -1.60 15.88 -17.67
C TRP A 275 -2.09 16.76 -18.83
N LYS A 276 -3.37 16.59 -19.18
CA LYS A 276 -4.07 17.38 -20.20
C LYS A 276 -5.51 17.56 -19.73
N ASP A 277 -5.99 18.79 -19.63
CA ASP A 277 -7.36 19.05 -19.14
C ASP A 277 -8.43 18.36 -20.00
N GLN A 278 -8.17 18.20 -21.30
CA GLN A 278 -9.05 17.45 -22.20
C GLN A 278 -9.17 15.97 -21.81
N LEU A 279 -8.10 15.36 -21.27
CA LEU A 279 -8.10 13.97 -20.84
C LEU A 279 -8.95 13.78 -19.58
N VAL A 280 -8.88 14.74 -18.65
CA VAL A 280 -9.70 14.77 -17.44
C VAL A 280 -11.18 14.92 -17.79
N LYS A 281 -11.51 15.83 -18.71
CA LYS A 281 -12.88 15.98 -19.21
C LYS A 281 -13.39 14.69 -19.85
N LYS A 282 -12.55 13.99 -20.62
CA LYS A 282 -12.89 12.67 -21.20
C LYS A 282 -13.11 11.62 -20.11
N TYR A 283 -12.24 11.55 -19.12
CA TYR A 283 -12.38 10.65 -17.98
C TYR A 283 -13.68 10.87 -17.21
N LYS A 284 -14.00 12.12 -16.85
CA LYS A 284 -15.26 12.45 -16.14
C LYS A 284 -16.48 12.00 -16.95
N ARG A 285 -16.46 12.13 -18.28
CA ARG A 285 -17.51 11.62 -19.18
C ARG A 285 -17.57 10.08 -19.21
N TRP A 286 -16.43 9.40 -19.14
CA TRP A 286 -16.38 7.93 -19.08
C TRP A 286 -16.98 7.41 -17.77
N GLU A 287 -16.68 8.05 -16.64
CA GLU A 287 -17.24 7.69 -15.34
C GLU A 287 -18.76 7.89 -15.32
N GLN A 288 -19.26 9.00 -15.88
CA GLN A 288 -20.70 9.26 -16.01
C GLN A 288 -21.42 8.14 -16.79
N ARG A 289 -20.86 7.72 -17.93
CA ARG A 289 -21.42 6.61 -18.72
C ARG A 289 -21.39 5.28 -17.97
N LEU A 290 -20.36 5.04 -17.15
CA LEU A 290 -20.26 3.82 -16.35
C LEU A 290 -21.37 3.77 -15.29
N GLN A 291 -21.64 4.90 -14.64
CA GLN A 291 -22.73 5.04 -13.67
C GLN A 291 -24.10 4.86 -14.34
N GLU A 292 -24.29 5.39 -15.54
CA GLU A 292 -25.52 5.18 -16.34
C GLU A 292 -25.73 3.71 -16.70
N GLN A 293 -24.68 3.00 -17.13
CA GLN A 293 -24.76 1.56 -17.45
C GLN A 293 -25.01 0.67 -16.22
N GLN A 294 -24.45 1.01 -15.07
CA GLN A 294 -24.74 0.31 -13.81
C GLN A 294 -26.17 0.52 -13.34
N ARG A 295 -26.76 1.69 -13.63
CA ARG A 295 -28.14 2.05 -13.26
C ARG A 295 -29.18 1.42 -14.20
N ASN A 296 -28.81 1.11 -15.45
CA ASN A 296 -29.68 0.44 -16.43
C ASN A 296 -28.93 -0.70 -17.17
N PRO A 297 -28.96 -1.94 -16.64
CA PRO A 297 -28.31 -3.10 -17.28
C PRO A 297 -28.90 -3.48 -18.65
N ASN A 298 -30.10 -2.97 -19.00
CA ASN A 298 -30.89 -3.40 -20.16
C ASN A 298 -30.76 -2.51 -21.42
N THR A 299 -29.75 -1.62 -21.51
CA THR A 299 -29.53 -0.81 -22.72
C THR A 299 -28.11 -0.94 -23.28
N GLY A 300 -27.94 -1.93 -24.16
CA GLY A 300 -27.19 -1.80 -25.42
C GLY A 300 -25.67 -1.82 -25.38
N SER A 301 -25.09 -2.93 -25.85
CA SER A 301 -23.72 -3.01 -26.38
C SER A 301 -23.49 -1.94 -27.48
N PRO A 302 -22.31 -1.31 -27.58
CA PRO A 302 -22.02 -0.41 -28.70
C PRO A 302 -21.94 -1.19 -30.00
N LYS A 303 -22.82 -0.90 -30.95
CA LYS A 303 -22.70 -1.34 -32.34
C LYS A 303 -21.40 -0.78 -32.93
N VAL A 304 -20.46 -1.68 -33.24
CA VAL A 304 -19.39 -1.39 -34.20
C VAL A 304 -20.06 -1.27 -35.56
N ASN A 305 -19.94 -0.10 -36.20
CA ASN A 305 -20.34 0.11 -37.59
C ASN A 305 -19.20 -0.33 -38.52
N PRO A 306 -19.44 -1.25 -39.46
CA PRO A 306 -18.74 -1.27 -40.73
C PRO A 306 -19.69 -0.69 -41.81
N LYS A 307 -19.48 0.57 -42.19
CA LYS A 307 -19.70 1.01 -43.57
C LYS A 307 -18.42 0.66 -44.33
N SER A 308 -18.39 0.14 -45.55
CA SER A 308 -19.41 0.03 -46.59
C SER A 308 -18.80 -0.76 -47.75
N THR A 309 -19.61 -1.57 -48.44
CA THR A 309 -19.61 -1.98 -49.87
C THR A 309 -20.17 -3.40 -49.90
N GLY A 310 -21.09 -3.83 -50.74
CA GLY A 310 -21.84 -3.26 -51.87
C GLY A 310 -22.60 -4.48 -52.43
N SER A 311 -23.88 -4.29 -52.74
CA SER A 311 -24.85 -5.35 -53.06
C SER A 311 -24.50 -6.24 -54.25
N ALA A 312 -24.85 -7.53 -54.16
CA ALA A 312 -25.48 -8.30 -55.24
C ALA A 312 -26.09 -9.61 -54.70
N SER A 313 -27.12 -10.06 -55.38
CA SER A 313 -28.23 -10.89 -54.90
C SER A 313 -28.09 -12.40 -55.15
N SER A 314 -29.02 -13.13 -54.52
CA SER A 314 -29.64 -14.40 -54.93
C SER A 314 -28.84 -15.72 -54.88
N THR A 315 -29.22 -16.52 -53.87
CA THR A 315 -29.29 -18.00 -53.74
C THR A 315 -29.71 -18.76 -55.03
N PRO A 316 -29.59 -20.12 -55.14
CA PRO A 316 -29.74 -21.11 -54.05
C PRO A 316 -28.83 -22.37 -54.03
N LYS A 317 -28.88 -23.03 -52.86
CA LYS A 317 -28.37 -24.37 -52.50
C LYS A 317 -28.68 -25.49 -53.51
N LYS A 318 -27.80 -26.51 -53.58
CA LYS A 318 -28.07 -27.96 -53.63
C LYS A 318 -26.76 -28.75 -53.36
N THR A 319 -26.58 -29.40 -52.20
CA THR A 319 -26.75 -30.85 -51.91
C THR A 319 -26.07 -31.83 -52.87
N ALA A 320 -25.06 -32.59 -52.39
CA ALA A 320 -24.85 -34.05 -52.55
C ALA A 320 -23.38 -34.41 -52.21
N THR A 321 -23.12 -35.11 -51.10
CA THR A 321 -22.96 -36.59 -50.97
C THR A 321 -21.56 -37.10 -51.33
N SER A 322 -20.90 -37.63 -50.30
CA SER A 322 -19.67 -38.43 -50.32
C SER A 322 -19.76 -39.65 -51.25
N LYS A 323 -18.68 -39.97 -51.97
CA LYS A 323 -18.34 -41.36 -52.31
C LYS A 323 -16.83 -41.55 -52.50
N ASN A 324 -16.36 -42.51 -51.72
CA ASN A 324 -15.03 -43.11 -51.64
C ASN A 324 -14.78 -44.01 -52.86
N THR A 325 -13.61 -43.99 -53.49
CA THR A 325 -13.03 -45.20 -54.10
C THR A 325 -11.51 -45.10 -54.29
N GLN A 326 -10.89 -46.25 -54.04
CA GLN A 326 -9.50 -46.60 -53.86
C GLN A 326 -8.96 -47.28 -55.13
N ARG A 327 -7.70 -47.03 -55.53
CA ARG A 327 -6.74 -48.08 -55.96
C ARG A 327 -5.36 -47.57 -56.38
N ASP A 328 -4.37 -48.06 -55.64
CA ASP A 328 -3.11 -48.71 -56.03
C ASP A 328 -2.23 -48.18 -57.17
N GLY A 329 -0.92 -48.07 -56.87
CA GLY A 329 0.14 -48.08 -57.88
C GLY A 329 1.49 -47.49 -57.45
N LYS A 330 2.27 -48.20 -56.64
CA LYS A 330 3.75 -48.08 -56.51
C LYS A 330 4.41 -48.14 -57.93
N PRO A 331 5.68 -47.75 -58.21
CA PRO A 331 6.80 -47.71 -57.25
C PRO A 331 8.02 -46.75 -57.49
N LYS A 332 8.84 -46.67 -56.42
CA LYS A 332 10.33 -46.75 -56.34
C LYS A 332 11.27 -45.66 -56.92
N LYS A 333 12.31 -45.44 -56.09
CA LYS A 333 13.70 -44.95 -56.30
C LYS A 333 13.81 -43.42 -56.41
N SER A 334 14.73 -42.75 -55.72
CA SER A 334 16.00 -43.17 -55.09
C SER A 334 16.24 -42.43 -53.79
#